data_AF-A0A4R5AW26-F1
#
_entry.id   AF-A0A4R5AW26-F1
#
_cell.length_a   1.000
_cell.length_b   1.000
_cell.length_c   1.000
_cell.angle_alpha   90.00
_cell.angle_beta   90.00
_cell.angle_gamma   90.00
#
_symmetry.space_group_name_H-M   'P 1'
#
loop_
_entity.id
_entity.type
_entity.pdbx_description
1 polymer ?
#
loop_
_entity_poly.entity_id
_entity_poly.type
_entity_poly.pdbx_seq_one_letter_code
_entity_poly.pdbx_strand_id
1 'polypeptide(L)'
;MTRRLRARVLAGSLIGGTVMALLVGLLPAQPAVADGRGGHGGAGARARATAAVDAMMRFYDRGSGRWQPESPWWQSGNALQALLDYMAKTRSNRYMGAVKNTIELQRKPLPWWPEGGGEFRADSTDDTGWWALAMVRMYDITRDRQYLGIAKTDEAYIRKYWDDTCGGGVWWDIPGKSYKNAISLELYFKLLASLHNRIPGDRVYLARAKQAWRWFANSGMINGEHLVDDGLDTQGGGCASNHGTTWTYNQGVVLGGLAELYRATGDRSLLVSARRIADAVVKSPALSPRGILTEPCEPAGTCNADQASFKGIFARNLAELDRVVPGHPYRGYLRAQAASLYTRARDGRDQYGLSWAGPFDRADIARQESAVSLLTAVL
;
A
#
# COMPACT_ATOMS: atom_id res chain seq x y z
N MET A 1 -49.83 -22.28 53.99
CA MET A 1 -50.39 -23.64 54.07
C MET A 1 -49.74 -24.51 53.00
N THR A 2 -48.80 -25.37 53.41
CA THR A 2 -48.76 -26.84 53.18
C THR A 2 -48.54 -27.29 51.72
N ARG A 3 -47.61 -28.18 51.37
CA ARG A 3 -46.61 -28.98 52.10
C ARG A 3 -45.67 -29.57 51.03
N ARG A 4 -44.39 -29.70 51.38
CA ARG A 4 -43.36 -30.50 50.70
C ARG A 4 -43.75 -31.99 50.65
N LEU A 5 -43.22 -32.75 49.69
CA LEU A 5 -42.70 -34.10 49.99
C LEU A 5 -41.58 -34.53 49.01
N ARG A 6 -40.44 -34.87 49.63
CA ARG A 6 -39.30 -35.65 49.09
C ARG A 6 -39.48 -37.11 49.54
N ALA A 7 -39.01 -38.09 48.74
CA ALA A 7 -38.40 -39.36 49.20
C ALA A 7 -37.80 -40.06 47.97
N ARG A 8 -36.47 -40.26 47.85
CA ARG A 8 -35.56 -41.26 48.48
C ARG A 8 -35.61 -42.67 47.86
N VAL A 9 -34.63 -42.90 46.98
CA VAL A 9 -33.66 -44.02 46.86
C VAL A 9 -33.91 -45.30 47.68
N LEU A 10 -33.83 -46.47 47.00
CA LEU A 10 -32.99 -47.62 47.41
C LEU A 10 -32.80 -48.65 46.28
N ALA A 11 -31.64 -49.28 46.32
CA ALA A 11 -31.01 -50.13 45.31
C ALA A 11 -31.44 -51.60 45.36
N GLY A 12 -31.21 -52.32 44.25
CA GLY A 12 -31.21 -53.78 44.18
C GLY A 12 -30.53 -54.27 42.91
N SER A 13 -29.35 -54.87 43.07
CA SER A 13 -28.57 -55.55 42.02
C SER A 13 -29.09 -56.97 41.77
N LEU A 14 -28.95 -57.50 40.54
CA LEU A 14 -28.34 -58.80 40.21
C LEU A 14 -28.46 -59.13 38.70
N ILE A 15 -27.28 -59.24 38.06
CA ILE A 15 -26.81 -60.24 37.09
C ILE A 15 -27.64 -60.57 35.83
N GLY A 16 -26.99 -60.40 34.66
CA GLY A 16 -27.07 -61.39 33.58
C GLY A 16 -27.02 -60.81 32.17
N GLY A 17 -26.02 -61.21 31.38
CA GLY A 17 -26.16 -61.27 29.92
C GLY A 17 -25.28 -60.32 29.10
N THR A 18 -24.11 -60.80 28.74
CA THR A 18 -23.20 -60.25 27.73
C THR A 18 -23.86 -60.28 26.35
N VAL A 19 -24.08 -59.13 25.71
CA VAL A 19 -24.14 -59.01 24.24
C VAL A 19 -23.42 -57.72 23.84
N MET A 20 -22.24 -57.88 23.28
CA MET A 20 -21.42 -56.79 22.74
C MET A 20 -21.96 -56.43 21.34
N ALA A 21 -22.81 -55.42 21.24
CA ALA A 21 -23.20 -54.83 19.97
C ALA A 21 -22.36 -53.57 19.72
N LEU A 22 -21.44 -53.64 18.76
CA LEU A 22 -20.72 -52.49 18.23
C LEU A 22 -21.70 -51.56 17.50
N LEU A 23 -22.17 -50.52 18.17
CA LEU A 23 -22.77 -49.35 17.54
C LEU A 23 -21.64 -48.41 17.10
N VAL A 24 -21.26 -48.50 15.82
CA VAL A 24 -20.45 -47.47 15.15
C VAL A 24 -21.31 -46.21 15.04
N GLY A 25 -21.08 -45.26 15.94
CA GLY A 25 -21.65 -43.92 15.84
C GLY A 25 -21.10 -43.22 14.60
N LEU A 26 -21.99 -42.87 13.67
CA LEU A 26 -21.74 -41.94 12.56
C LEU A 26 -21.37 -40.56 13.14
N LEU A 27 -20.08 -40.27 13.19
CA LEU A 27 -19.58 -38.90 13.34
C LEU A 27 -19.89 -38.14 12.04
N PRO A 28 -20.39 -36.89 12.10
CA PRO A 28 -20.51 -36.07 10.91
C PRO A 28 -19.10 -35.82 10.36
N ALA A 29 -18.91 -36.17 9.08
CA ALA A 29 -17.66 -35.95 8.36
C ALA A 29 -17.28 -34.46 8.45
N GLN A 30 -16.18 -34.18 9.14
CA GLN A 30 -15.51 -32.89 9.01
C GLN A 30 -15.07 -32.75 7.54
N PRO A 31 -15.33 -31.62 6.88
CA PRO A 31 -14.80 -31.42 5.54
C PRO A 31 -13.28 -31.45 5.63
N ALA A 32 -12.68 -32.42 4.94
CA ALA A 32 -11.24 -32.52 4.77
C ALA A 32 -10.72 -31.18 4.24
N VAL A 33 -9.80 -30.57 4.99
CA VAL A 33 -9.00 -29.46 4.49
C VAL A 33 -8.17 -30.01 3.33
N ALA A 34 -8.59 -29.69 2.12
CA ALA A 34 -7.82 -29.99 0.92
C ALA A 34 -6.51 -29.20 1.00
N ASP A 35 -5.44 -29.93 1.31
CA ASP A 35 -4.08 -29.44 1.30
C ASP A 35 -3.67 -29.19 -0.17
N GLY A 36 -4.02 -28.01 -0.66
CA GLY A 36 -3.78 -27.56 -2.03
C GLY A 36 -2.31 -27.26 -2.28
N ARG A 37 -1.51 -28.29 -2.51
CA ARG A 37 -0.15 -28.17 -3.04
C ARG A 37 -0.17 -27.51 -4.43
N GLY A 38 0.31 -26.27 -4.46
CA GLY A 38 1.07 -25.60 -5.52
C GLY A 38 0.82 -26.00 -6.98
N GLY A 39 -0.02 -25.23 -7.68
CA GLY A 39 -0.08 -25.24 -9.15
C GLY A 39 -1.15 -24.33 -9.74
N HIS A 40 -2.37 -24.36 -9.21
CA HIS A 40 -3.51 -23.63 -9.80
C HIS A 40 -3.74 -22.22 -9.25
N GLY A 41 -3.34 -21.94 -8.00
CA GLY A 41 -3.53 -20.61 -7.40
C GLY A 41 -2.70 -19.50 -8.06
N GLY A 42 -1.47 -19.82 -8.49
CA GLY A 42 -0.55 -18.85 -9.11
C GLY A 42 -0.93 -18.46 -10.54
N ALA A 43 -1.39 -19.43 -11.34
CA ALA A 43 -1.92 -19.16 -12.68
C ALA A 43 -3.18 -18.28 -12.62
N GLY A 44 -4.06 -18.54 -11.65
CA GLY A 44 -5.24 -17.72 -11.39
C GLY A 44 -4.88 -16.30 -10.94
N ALA A 45 -3.97 -16.14 -9.98
CA ALA A 45 -3.56 -14.80 -9.52
C ALA A 45 -2.93 -13.96 -10.64
N ARG A 46 -2.07 -14.57 -11.47
CA ARG A 46 -1.46 -13.89 -12.63
C ARG A 46 -2.53 -13.46 -13.63
N ALA A 47 -3.47 -14.34 -13.99
CA ALA A 47 -4.54 -14.00 -14.93
C ALA A 47 -5.40 -12.82 -14.42
N ARG A 48 -5.73 -12.79 -13.12
CA ARG A 48 -6.48 -11.69 -12.50
C ARG A 48 -5.72 -10.37 -12.56
N ALA A 49 -4.41 -10.38 -12.26
CA ALA A 49 -3.56 -9.19 -12.37
C ALA A 49 -3.44 -8.70 -13.82
N THR A 50 -3.24 -9.61 -14.78
CA THR A 50 -3.19 -9.27 -16.22
C THR A 50 -4.48 -8.60 -16.67
N ALA A 51 -5.62 -9.15 -16.31
CA ALA A 51 -6.91 -8.62 -16.74
C ALA A 51 -7.24 -7.26 -16.07
N ALA A 52 -6.85 -7.07 -14.81
CA ALA A 52 -6.92 -5.76 -14.15
C ALA A 52 -6.03 -4.70 -14.82
N VAL A 53 -4.82 -5.07 -15.25
CA VAL A 53 -3.93 -4.17 -16.01
C VAL A 53 -4.53 -3.85 -17.38
N ASP A 54 -5.07 -4.85 -18.10
CA ASP A 54 -5.74 -4.62 -19.38
C ASP A 54 -6.94 -3.67 -19.23
N ALA A 55 -7.68 -3.77 -18.11
CA ALA A 55 -8.71 -2.81 -17.76
C ALA A 55 -8.18 -1.41 -17.42
N MET A 56 -7.06 -1.31 -16.70
CA MET A 56 -6.38 -0.04 -16.44
C MET A 56 -5.94 0.63 -17.73
N MET A 57 -5.41 -0.13 -18.69
CA MET A 57 -4.97 0.41 -19.98
C MET A 57 -6.11 0.98 -20.84
N ARG A 58 -7.38 0.74 -20.52
CA ARG A 58 -8.51 1.42 -21.19
C ARG A 58 -8.69 2.87 -20.75
N PHE A 59 -8.12 3.27 -19.62
CA PHE A 59 -8.05 4.67 -19.19
C PHE A 59 -6.86 5.40 -19.82
N TYR A 60 -5.93 4.70 -20.47
CA TYR A 60 -4.71 5.30 -20.99
C TYR A 60 -4.98 6.12 -22.26
N ASP A 61 -4.74 7.42 -22.18
CA ASP A 61 -4.74 8.32 -23.32
C ASP A 61 -3.33 8.44 -23.91
N ARG A 62 -3.19 8.07 -25.20
CA ARG A 62 -1.89 8.08 -25.88
C ARG A 62 -1.39 9.50 -26.15
N GLY A 63 -2.30 10.45 -26.37
CA GLY A 63 -1.95 11.82 -26.75
C GLY A 63 -1.27 12.60 -25.62
N SER A 64 -1.77 12.44 -24.40
CA SER A 64 -1.16 12.99 -23.19
C SER A 64 -0.14 12.04 -22.56
N GLY A 65 -0.26 10.72 -22.77
CA GLY A 65 0.52 9.74 -22.03
C GLY A 65 0.09 9.62 -20.57
N ARG A 66 -1.17 9.94 -20.26
CA ARG A 66 -1.75 9.85 -18.92
C ARG A 66 -2.86 8.82 -18.87
N TRP A 67 -3.13 8.27 -17.71
CA TRP A 67 -4.36 7.52 -17.45
C TRP A 67 -5.42 8.48 -16.95
N GLN A 68 -6.53 8.56 -17.67
CA GLN A 68 -7.67 9.42 -17.37
C GLN A 68 -7.22 10.88 -17.12
N PRO A 69 -6.84 11.63 -18.18
CA PRO A 69 -6.10 12.89 -18.08
C PRO A 69 -6.75 13.98 -17.22
N GLU A 70 -8.06 13.91 -16.99
CA GLU A 70 -8.82 14.79 -16.10
C GLU A 70 -8.62 14.50 -14.60
N SER A 71 -8.02 13.36 -14.24
CA SER A 71 -7.70 13.00 -12.85
C SER A 71 -6.48 13.77 -12.35
N PRO A 72 -6.20 13.82 -11.04
CA PRO A 72 -4.97 14.39 -10.51
C PRO A 72 -3.71 13.82 -11.17
N TRP A 73 -2.72 14.67 -11.42
CA TRP A 73 -1.53 14.32 -12.21
C TRP A 73 -0.72 13.18 -11.61
N TRP A 74 -0.51 13.21 -10.30
CA TRP A 74 0.19 12.17 -9.56
C TRP A 74 -0.42 10.76 -9.70
N GLN A 75 -1.73 10.62 -9.97
CA GLN A 75 -2.37 9.32 -10.18
C GLN A 75 -1.84 8.63 -11.44
N SER A 76 -1.43 9.37 -12.47
CA SER A 76 -0.73 8.75 -13.60
C SER A 76 0.67 8.26 -13.22
N GLY A 77 1.34 8.93 -12.28
CA GLY A 77 2.62 8.46 -11.72
C GLY A 77 2.44 7.19 -10.89
N ASN A 78 1.38 7.12 -10.09
CA ASN A 78 1.04 5.93 -9.32
C ASN A 78 0.61 4.76 -10.22
N ALA A 79 -0.15 5.01 -11.29
CA ALA A 79 -0.56 4.01 -12.27
C ALA A 79 0.64 3.47 -13.06
N LEU A 80 1.58 4.36 -13.41
CA LEU A 80 2.85 3.98 -14.01
C LEU A 80 3.64 3.06 -13.07
N GLN A 81 3.78 3.40 -11.79
CA GLN A 81 4.44 2.53 -10.81
C GLN A 81 3.74 1.17 -10.70
N ALA A 82 2.40 1.14 -10.64
CA ALA A 82 1.62 -0.10 -10.57
C ALA A 82 1.84 -0.99 -11.82
N LEU A 83 1.87 -0.38 -13.00
CA LEU A 83 2.17 -1.06 -14.26
C LEU A 83 3.60 -1.62 -14.28
N LEU A 84 4.59 -0.84 -13.84
CA LEU A 84 5.98 -1.26 -13.76
C LEU A 84 6.16 -2.40 -12.75
N ASP A 85 5.47 -2.35 -11.61
CA ASP A 85 5.46 -3.43 -10.63
C ASP A 85 4.91 -4.73 -11.20
N TYR A 86 3.81 -4.65 -11.94
CA TYR A 86 3.25 -5.79 -12.67
C TYR A 86 4.26 -6.34 -13.69
N MET A 87 4.86 -5.47 -14.50
CA MET A 87 5.84 -5.84 -15.52
C MET A 87 7.06 -6.54 -14.90
N ALA A 88 7.58 -6.01 -13.79
CA ALA A 88 8.72 -6.60 -13.07
C ALA A 88 8.38 -7.98 -12.49
N LYS A 89 7.21 -8.15 -11.87
CA LYS A 89 6.80 -9.44 -11.29
C LYS A 89 6.47 -10.49 -12.34
N THR A 90 5.89 -10.07 -13.47
CA THR A 90 5.45 -11.01 -14.53
C THR A 90 6.50 -11.23 -15.62
N ARG A 91 7.53 -10.38 -15.66
CA ARG A 91 8.50 -10.24 -16.76
C ARG A 91 7.84 -9.87 -18.09
N SER A 92 6.67 -9.22 -18.05
CA SER A 92 5.95 -8.77 -19.24
C SER A 92 6.58 -7.48 -19.79
N ASN A 93 6.81 -7.43 -21.10
CA ASN A 93 7.21 -6.23 -21.83
C ASN A 93 6.07 -5.59 -22.65
N ARG A 94 4.85 -6.15 -22.57
CA ARG A 94 3.69 -5.78 -23.42
C ARG A 94 3.36 -4.29 -23.40
N TYR A 95 3.55 -3.64 -22.26
CA TYR A 95 3.14 -2.25 -22.05
C TYR A 95 4.31 -1.25 -22.11
N MET A 96 5.51 -1.70 -22.49
CA MET A 96 6.71 -0.87 -22.52
C MET A 96 6.56 0.36 -23.44
N GLY A 97 5.79 0.25 -24.53
CA GLY A 97 5.47 1.38 -25.40
C GLY A 97 4.70 2.49 -24.67
N ALA A 98 3.69 2.12 -23.88
CA ALA A 98 2.91 3.08 -23.07
C ALA A 98 3.77 3.69 -21.95
N VAL A 99 4.59 2.87 -21.28
CA VAL A 99 5.56 3.34 -20.27
C VAL A 99 6.48 4.41 -20.84
N LYS A 100 7.13 4.14 -21.98
CA LYS A 100 8.06 5.10 -22.61
C LYS A 100 7.34 6.38 -23.06
N ASN A 101 6.15 6.26 -23.66
CA ASN A 101 5.35 7.40 -24.08
C ASN A 101 4.93 8.28 -22.89
N THR A 102 4.50 7.65 -21.79
CA THR A 102 4.20 8.35 -20.52
C THR A 102 5.41 9.15 -20.06
N ILE A 103 6.58 8.50 -19.97
CA ILE A 103 7.80 9.16 -19.47
C ILE A 103 8.18 10.33 -20.38
N GLU A 104 8.16 10.14 -21.70
CA GLU A 104 8.52 11.17 -22.67
C GLU A 104 7.61 12.41 -22.61
N LEU A 105 6.30 12.21 -22.45
CA LEU A 105 5.33 13.31 -22.43
C LEU A 105 5.26 13.99 -21.06
N GLN A 106 5.29 13.22 -19.98
CA GLN A 106 5.06 13.73 -18.62
C GLN A 106 6.32 14.25 -17.94
N ARG A 107 7.52 13.98 -18.49
CA ARG A 107 8.76 14.64 -18.04
C ARG A 107 8.93 16.07 -18.57
N LYS A 108 8.01 16.57 -19.40
CA LYS A 108 8.07 17.96 -19.88
C LYS A 108 7.66 18.93 -18.77
N PRO A 109 8.02 20.23 -18.85
CA PRO A 109 7.54 21.22 -17.90
C PRO A 109 6.00 21.22 -17.81
N LEU A 110 5.49 21.23 -16.59
CA LEU A 110 4.06 21.21 -16.32
C LEU A 110 3.45 22.58 -16.66
N PRO A 111 2.30 22.64 -17.36
CA PRO A 111 1.68 23.91 -17.73
C PRO A 111 1.32 24.82 -16.55
N TRP A 112 0.99 24.24 -15.39
CA TRP A 112 0.66 24.99 -14.17
C TRP A 112 1.86 25.25 -13.25
N TRP A 113 3.03 24.66 -13.56
CA TRP A 113 4.26 24.81 -12.79
C TRP A 113 5.52 24.80 -13.68
N PRO A 114 5.63 25.74 -14.64
CA PRO A 114 6.73 25.77 -15.61
C PRO A 114 8.11 25.98 -14.95
N GLU A 115 8.18 26.67 -13.82
CA GLU A 115 9.42 26.88 -13.04
C GLU A 115 10.01 25.60 -12.45
N GLY A 116 9.22 24.53 -12.35
CA GLY A 116 9.72 23.19 -12.05
C GLY A 116 10.76 22.74 -13.09
N GLY A 117 10.64 23.18 -14.34
CA GLY A 117 11.61 22.90 -15.41
C GLY A 117 11.56 21.47 -15.94
N GLY A 118 10.42 20.78 -15.77
CA GLY A 118 10.21 19.41 -16.22
C GLY A 118 10.83 18.36 -15.30
N GLU A 119 11.10 17.18 -15.86
CA GLU A 119 11.52 15.97 -15.15
C GLU A 119 10.59 15.67 -13.97
N PHE A 120 9.28 15.65 -14.19
CA PHE A 120 8.27 15.32 -13.16
C PHE A 120 8.25 16.21 -11.90
N ARG A 121 8.85 17.40 -11.94
CA ARG A 121 8.84 18.32 -10.80
C ARG A 121 7.56 19.14 -10.78
N ALA A 122 6.80 18.97 -9.71
CA ALA A 122 5.52 19.65 -9.46
C ALA A 122 5.62 20.74 -8.39
N ASP A 123 4.53 21.46 -8.21
CA ASP A 123 4.26 22.43 -7.13
C ASP A 123 3.95 21.77 -5.78
N SER A 124 4.02 20.43 -5.72
CA SER A 124 4.07 19.68 -4.47
C SER A 124 5.18 18.63 -4.49
N THR A 125 5.75 18.37 -3.32
CA THR A 125 6.86 17.41 -3.18
C THR A 125 6.42 15.95 -3.28
N ASP A 126 5.18 15.64 -2.90
CA ASP A 126 4.61 14.30 -3.01
C ASP A 126 4.32 13.90 -4.45
N ASP A 127 3.72 14.78 -5.25
CA ASP A 127 3.51 14.57 -6.69
C ASP A 127 4.83 14.20 -7.38
N THR A 128 5.88 14.99 -7.14
CA THR A 128 7.24 14.69 -7.62
C THR A 128 7.73 13.32 -7.11
N GLY A 129 7.49 13.01 -5.84
CA GLY A 129 7.91 11.76 -5.20
C GLY A 129 7.30 10.49 -5.82
N TRP A 130 6.03 10.55 -6.24
CA TRP A 130 5.36 9.43 -6.91
C TRP A 130 6.05 9.05 -8.23
N TRP A 131 6.38 10.04 -9.05
CA TRP A 131 7.07 9.84 -10.31
C TRP A 131 8.53 9.41 -10.12
N ALA A 132 9.23 9.98 -9.14
CA ALA A 132 10.61 9.61 -8.83
C ALA A 132 10.74 8.12 -8.48
N LEU A 133 9.81 7.59 -7.67
CA LEU A 133 9.77 6.15 -7.35
C LEU A 133 9.48 5.28 -8.59
N ALA A 134 8.59 5.73 -9.48
CA ALA A 134 8.36 5.08 -10.78
C ALA A 134 9.64 5.02 -11.62
N MET A 135 10.47 6.07 -11.58
CA MET A 135 11.74 6.09 -12.31
C MET A 135 12.77 5.13 -11.70
N VAL A 136 12.82 5.00 -10.37
CA VAL A 136 13.64 3.95 -9.72
C VAL A 136 13.17 2.56 -10.17
N ARG A 137 11.86 2.32 -10.25
CA ARG A 137 11.32 1.04 -10.69
C ARG A 137 11.61 0.76 -12.16
N MET A 138 11.56 1.78 -13.01
CA MET A 138 11.93 1.68 -14.41
C MET A 138 13.42 1.31 -14.58
N TYR A 139 14.30 1.88 -13.75
CA TYR A 139 15.70 1.45 -13.68
C TYR A 139 15.84 -0.01 -13.22
N ASP A 140 15.07 -0.47 -12.24
CA ASP A 140 15.14 -1.87 -11.77
C ASP A 140 14.81 -2.89 -12.88
N ILE A 141 13.91 -2.52 -13.81
CA ILE A 141 13.51 -3.37 -14.94
C ILE A 141 14.51 -3.31 -16.09
N THR A 142 14.98 -2.10 -16.45
CA THR A 142 15.75 -1.86 -17.68
C THR A 142 17.25 -1.83 -17.47
N ARG A 143 17.70 -1.50 -16.24
CA ARG A 143 19.08 -1.13 -15.89
C ARG A 143 19.63 0.08 -16.66
N ASP A 144 18.75 0.84 -17.31
CA ASP A 144 19.13 2.05 -18.01
C ASP A 144 19.29 3.22 -17.02
N ARG A 145 20.52 3.71 -16.91
CA ARG A 145 20.90 4.74 -15.93
C ARG A 145 20.17 6.05 -16.15
N GLN A 146 19.58 6.31 -17.32
CA GLN A 146 18.81 7.52 -17.55
C GLN A 146 17.68 7.68 -16.52
N TYR A 147 16.95 6.60 -16.22
CA TYR A 147 15.81 6.65 -15.30
C TYR A 147 16.27 6.88 -13.85
N LEU A 148 17.39 6.27 -13.46
CA LEU A 148 18.01 6.55 -12.17
C LEU A 148 18.51 8.01 -12.10
N GLY A 149 18.98 8.57 -13.23
CA GLY A 149 19.35 9.99 -13.35
C GLY A 149 18.17 10.94 -13.12
N ILE A 150 16.99 10.61 -13.65
CA ILE A 150 15.75 11.36 -13.41
C ILE A 150 15.40 11.31 -11.93
N ALA A 151 15.32 10.11 -11.33
CA ALA A 151 14.99 9.96 -9.90
C ALA A 151 15.94 10.74 -8.97
N LYS A 152 17.24 10.82 -9.30
CA LYS A 152 18.22 11.65 -8.56
C LYS A 152 17.94 13.15 -8.69
N THR A 153 17.48 13.57 -9.86
CA THR A 153 17.15 14.96 -10.16
C THR A 153 15.90 15.38 -9.40
N ASP A 154 14.93 14.49 -9.29
CA ASP A 154 13.68 14.68 -8.55
C ASP A 154 13.96 14.71 -7.04
N GLU A 155 14.82 13.83 -6.53
CA GLU A 155 15.32 13.89 -5.14
C GLU A 155 15.96 15.25 -4.85
N ALA A 156 16.83 15.73 -5.74
CA ALA A 156 17.51 17.00 -5.56
C ALA A 156 16.52 18.18 -5.58
N TYR A 157 15.42 18.08 -6.33
CA TYR A 157 14.33 19.04 -6.30
C TYR A 157 13.60 19.02 -4.96
N ILE A 158 13.12 17.86 -4.51
CA ILE A 158 12.44 17.70 -3.21
C ILE A 158 13.34 18.17 -2.06
N ARG A 159 14.64 17.86 -2.10
CA ARG A 159 15.62 18.25 -1.06
C ARG A 159 15.69 19.77 -0.84
N LYS A 160 15.41 20.60 -1.86
CA LYS A 160 15.38 22.07 -1.71
C LYS A 160 14.31 22.55 -0.75
N TYR A 161 13.29 21.73 -0.53
CA TYR A 161 12.16 22.03 0.36
C TYR A 161 12.31 21.39 1.74
N TRP A 162 13.44 20.75 2.02
CA TRP A 162 13.85 20.41 3.38
C TRP A 162 14.52 21.61 4.03
N ASP A 163 13.98 22.07 5.17
CA ASP A 163 14.56 23.12 6.01
C ASP A 163 14.46 22.78 7.51
N ASP A 164 14.92 23.68 8.38
CA ASP A 164 14.98 23.49 9.83
C ASP A 164 13.66 23.85 10.56
N THR A 165 12.62 24.28 9.84
CA THR A 165 11.28 24.46 10.45
C THR A 165 10.81 23.12 10.99
N CYS A 166 10.30 23.07 12.22
CA CYS A 166 9.99 21.80 12.91
C CYS A 166 11.21 20.87 13.08
N GLY A 167 12.43 21.43 13.15
CA GLY A 167 13.67 20.68 13.32
C GLY A 167 14.07 19.83 12.11
N GLY A 168 13.46 20.06 10.94
CA GLY A 168 13.71 19.28 9.72
C GLY A 168 12.44 19.04 8.89
N GLY A 169 12.56 18.15 7.90
CA GLY A 169 11.46 17.69 7.08
C GLY A 169 11.18 18.54 5.85
N VAL A 170 10.49 17.96 4.87
CA VAL A 170 10.14 18.63 3.60
C VAL A 170 8.77 19.28 3.66
N TRP A 171 8.64 20.45 3.04
CA TRP A 171 7.35 21.06 2.76
C TRP A 171 6.60 20.30 1.67
N TRP A 172 5.31 20.07 1.88
CA TRP A 172 4.40 19.54 0.86
C TRP A 172 4.10 20.61 -0.19
N ASP A 173 3.43 21.67 0.24
CA ASP A 173 3.08 22.84 -0.56
C ASP A 173 4.34 23.66 -0.84
N ILE A 174 4.80 23.65 -2.09
CA ILE A 174 6.00 24.37 -2.50
C ILE A 174 5.78 25.90 -2.60
N PRO A 175 4.70 26.39 -3.24
CA PRO A 175 4.44 27.83 -3.35
C PRO A 175 4.30 28.52 -1.99
N GLY A 176 3.47 27.95 -1.10
CA GLY A 176 3.13 28.59 0.18
C GLY A 176 4.01 28.16 1.34
N LYS A 177 4.75 27.05 1.22
CA LYS A 177 5.46 26.39 2.34
C LYS A 177 4.58 26.31 3.58
N SER A 178 3.32 25.91 3.36
CA SER A 178 2.31 26.02 4.40
C SER A 178 2.17 24.78 5.26
N TYR A 179 2.52 23.60 4.76
CA TYR A 179 2.23 22.34 5.43
C TYR A 179 3.35 21.30 5.25
N LYS A 180 3.74 20.65 6.35
CA LYS A 180 4.60 19.46 6.35
C LYS A 180 3.72 18.26 6.68
N ASN A 181 3.33 17.53 5.64
CA ASN A 181 2.50 16.34 5.77
C ASN A 181 3.34 15.06 5.84
N ALA A 182 2.72 13.97 6.26
CA ALA A 182 3.39 12.69 6.38
C ALA A 182 3.82 12.15 5.01
N ILE A 183 2.95 12.20 4.01
CA ILE A 183 3.20 11.57 2.71
C ILE A 183 4.46 12.11 1.99
N SER A 184 4.69 13.43 2.00
CA SER A 184 5.86 14.02 1.35
C SER A 184 7.16 13.50 1.98
N LEU A 185 7.19 13.36 3.29
CA LEU A 185 8.34 12.81 4.01
C LEU A 185 8.53 11.33 3.76
N GLU A 186 7.43 10.56 3.78
CA GLU A 186 7.44 9.12 3.56
C GLU A 186 7.98 8.75 2.18
N LEU A 187 7.50 9.43 1.15
CA LEU A 187 7.99 9.29 -0.22
C LEU A 187 9.46 9.69 -0.31
N TYR A 188 9.85 10.79 0.33
CA TYR A 188 11.21 11.28 0.28
C TYR A 188 12.21 10.30 0.90
N PHE A 189 11.94 9.79 2.11
CA PHE A 189 12.87 8.85 2.73
C PHE A 189 12.86 7.47 2.04
N LYS A 190 11.71 7.04 1.49
CA LYS A 190 11.66 5.84 0.64
C LYS A 190 12.49 6.03 -0.63
N LEU A 191 12.41 7.18 -1.30
CA LEU A 191 13.21 7.51 -2.49
C LEU A 191 14.70 7.47 -2.17
N LEU A 192 15.13 8.12 -1.08
CA LEU A 192 16.52 8.15 -0.64
C LEU A 192 17.08 6.74 -0.39
N ALA A 193 16.36 5.91 0.38
CA ALA A 193 16.77 4.53 0.64
C ALA A 193 16.82 3.70 -0.65
N SER A 194 15.86 3.91 -1.55
CA SER A 194 15.81 3.23 -2.85
C SER A 194 17.00 3.62 -3.72
N LEU A 195 17.33 4.91 -3.84
CA LEU A 195 18.49 5.42 -4.58
C LEU A 195 19.79 4.81 -4.05
N HIS A 196 19.99 4.82 -2.73
CA HIS A 196 21.17 4.21 -2.10
C HIS A 196 21.33 2.74 -2.51
N ASN A 197 20.25 1.95 -2.40
CA ASN A 197 20.25 0.53 -2.72
C ASN A 197 20.57 0.22 -4.21
N ARG A 198 20.50 1.22 -5.10
CA ARG A 198 20.79 1.07 -6.54
C ARG A 198 22.11 1.72 -6.96
N ILE A 199 22.82 2.40 -6.05
CA ILE A 199 24.07 3.12 -6.36
C ILE A 199 25.20 2.52 -5.52
N PRO A 200 26.04 1.65 -6.11
CA PRO A 200 27.15 1.02 -5.38
C PRO A 200 28.06 2.06 -4.72
N GLY A 201 28.32 1.88 -3.43
CA GLY A 201 29.19 2.76 -2.65
C GLY A 201 28.60 4.12 -2.29
N ASP A 202 27.31 4.39 -2.59
CA ASP A 202 26.65 5.62 -2.16
C ASP A 202 26.70 5.76 -0.63
N ARG A 203 27.03 6.95 -0.16
CA ARG A 203 26.93 7.33 1.26
C ARG A 203 26.01 8.53 1.49
N VAL A 204 25.70 9.27 0.43
CA VAL A 204 24.95 10.53 0.52
C VAL A 204 23.48 10.23 0.72
N TYR A 205 22.89 9.38 -0.13
CA TYR A 205 21.48 9.04 0.00
C TYR A 205 21.23 8.20 1.25
N LEU A 206 22.16 7.33 1.65
CA LEU A 206 22.04 6.61 2.93
C LEU A 206 22.00 7.55 4.13
N ALA A 207 22.91 8.53 4.20
CA ALA A 207 22.95 9.48 5.30
C ALA A 207 21.66 10.30 5.38
N ARG A 208 21.17 10.77 4.23
CA ARG A 208 19.89 11.48 4.12
C ARG A 208 18.70 10.60 4.48
N ALA A 209 18.65 9.34 4.02
CA ALA A 209 17.55 8.42 4.34
C ALA A 209 17.45 8.19 5.85
N LYS A 210 18.60 7.99 6.51
CA LYS A 210 18.67 7.86 7.97
C LYS A 210 18.26 9.15 8.68
N GLN A 211 18.63 10.32 8.15
CA GLN A 211 18.20 11.61 8.70
C GLN A 211 16.69 11.79 8.58
N ALA A 212 16.13 11.56 7.40
CA ALA A 212 14.70 11.71 7.12
C ALA A 212 13.87 10.75 7.97
N TRP A 213 14.27 9.47 8.07
CA TRP A 213 13.59 8.52 8.95
C TRP A 213 13.67 8.92 10.43
N ARG A 214 14.85 9.31 10.93
CA ARG A 214 14.98 9.77 12.32
C ARG A 214 14.10 10.99 12.60
N TRP A 215 14.03 11.94 11.68
CA TRP A 215 13.14 13.09 11.84
C TRP A 215 11.67 12.65 11.87
N PHE A 216 11.25 11.83 10.90
CA PHE A 216 9.87 11.35 10.81
C PHE A 216 9.44 10.58 12.06
N ALA A 217 10.28 9.66 12.54
CA ALA A 217 10.02 8.88 13.75
C ALA A 217 9.92 9.74 15.03
N ASN A 218 10.52 10.93 15.05
CA ASN A 218 10.48 11.86 16.19
C ASN A 218 9.53 13.05 15.97
N SER A 219 8.83 13.12 14.83
CA SER A 219 7.94 14.23 14.48
C SER A 219 6.66 14.28 15.33
N GLY A 220 6.33 13.17 16.00
CA GLY A 220 5.05 13.00 16.70
C GLY A 220 3.91 12.50 15.81
N MET A 221 4.09 12.38 14.49
CA MET A 221 3.03 11.89 13.59
C MET A 221 2.70 10.41 13.77
N ILE A 222 3.62 9.58 14.29
CA ILE A 222 3.29 8.20 14.69
C ILE A 222 2.63 8.27 16.07
N ASN A 223 1.30 8.14 16.10
CA ASN A 223 0.49 8.33 17.29
C ASN A 223 0.51 7.13 18.26
N GLY A 224 -0.22 7.25 19.36
CA GLY A 224 -0.27 6.22 20.42
C GLY A 224 -0.86 4.87 19.99
N GLU A 225 -1.61 4.84 18.88
CA GLU A 225 -2.16 3.61 18.28
C GLU A 225 -1.20 2.99 17.25
N HIS A 226 -0.02 3.56 17.07
CA HIS A 226 0.95 3.23 16.03
C HIS A 226 0.42 3.49 14.61
N LEU A 227 -0.52 4.42 14.46
CA LEU A 227 -0.93 4.95 13.16
C LEU A 227 -0.24 6.28 12.89
N VAL A 228 -0.14 6.65 11.63
CA VAL A 228 0.48 7.87 11.13
C VAL A 228 -0.61 8.91 10.88
N ASP A 229 -0.60 9.97 11.68
CA ASP A 229 -1.43 11.16 11.51
C ASP A 229 -0.99 11.94 10.25
N ASP A 230 -1.90 12.72 9.67
CA ASP A 230 -1.71 13.31 8.33
C ASP A 230 -0.52 14.28 8.20
N GLY A 231 -0.17 14.98 9.28
CA GLY A 231 0.90 15.97 9.23
C GLY A 231 1.14 16.71 10.53
N LEU A 232 1.76 17.88 10.39
CA LEU A 232 2.08 18.78 11.50
C LEU A 232 1.31 20.10 11.42
N ASP A 233 1.00 20.69 12.57
CA ASP A 233 0.50 22.06 12.70
C ASP A 233 1.65 23.08 12.51
N THR A 234 1.94 23.37 11.24
CA THR A 234 3.05 24.25 10.82
C THR A 234 2.69 25.73 10.84
N GLN A 235 1.43 26.08 10.60
CA GLN A 235 0.98 27.48 10.50
C GLN A 235 1.07 28.25 11.83
N GLY A 236 0.91 27.55 12.96
CA GLY A 236 1.03 28.14 14.30
C GLY A 236 2.44 28.05 14.90
N GLY A 237 3.43 27.51 14.17
CA GLY A 237 4.77 27.24 14.68
C GLY A 237 4.85 26.11 15.73
N GLY A 238 3.73 25.47 16.06
CA GLY A 238 3.65 24.44 17.09
C GLY A 238 4.35 23.14 16.70
N CYS A 239 4.37 22.81 15.41
CA CYS A 239 5.03 21.61 14.86
C CYS A 239 4.62 20.30 15.57
N ALA A 240 3.50 20.31 16.30
CA ALA A 240 2.90 19.13 16.86
C ALA A 240 2.18 18.38 15.75
N SER A 241 1.97 17.08 15.95
CA SER A 241 1.06 16.34 15.09
C SER A 241 -0.31 17.00 15.10
N ASN A 242 -0.91 17.14 13.91
CA ASN A 242 -2.24 17.69 13.76
C ASN A 242 -3.35 16.72 14.19
N HIS A 243 -3.01 15.48 14.55
CA HIS A 243 -3.96 14.40 14.83
C HIS A 243 -4.99 14.23 13.70
N GLY A 244 -4.55 14.50 12.46
CA GLY A 244 -5.34 14.41 11.26
C GLY A 244 -5.67 12.96 10.89
N THR A 245 -6.48 12.80 9.87
CA THR A 245 -6.96 11.49 9.41
C THR A 245 -5.81 10.53 9.12
N THR A 246 -5.89 9.32 9.66
CA THR A 246 -4.93 8.22 9.45
C THR A 246 -5.21 7.50 8.12
N TRP A 247 -4.99 8.19 7.01
CA TRP A 247 -5.19 7.66 5.66
C TRP A 247 -4.34 6.42 5.38
N THR A 248 -4.86 5.41 4.67
CA THR A 248 -4.15 4.12 4.53
C THR A 248 -2.79 4.26 3.84
N TYR A 249 -2.64 5.19 2.90
CA TYR A 249 -1.39 5.40 2.18
C TYR A 249 -0.22 5.89 3.07
N ASN A 250 -0.48 6.77 4.05
CA ASN A 250 0.51 7.20 5.04
C ASN A 250 1.00 6.00 5.89
N GLN A 251 0.07 5.09 6.17
CA GLN A 251 0.40 3.84 6.86
C GLN A 251 1.17 2.86 5.98
N GLY A 252 1.14 3.08 4.67
CA GLY A 252 1.71 2.22 3.65
C GLY A 252 3.11 2.63 3.26
N VAL A 253 3.29 3.85 2.76
CA VAL A 253 4.58 4.30 2.19
C VAL A 253 5.69 4.23 3.23
N VAL A 254 5.40 4.56 4.49
CA VAL A 254 6.32 4.36 5.61
C VAL A 254 6.84 2.92 5.72
N LEU A 255 6.01 1.89 5.47
CA LEU A 255 6.41 0.48 5.51
C LEU A 255 7.40 0.14 4.39
N GLY A 256 7.12 0.61 3.18
CA GLY A 256 7.99 0.40 2.03
C GLY A 256 9.32 1.12 2.18
N GLY A 257 9.30 2.35 2.71
CA GLY A 257 10.50 3.11 3.03
C GLY A 257 11.35 2.41 4.09
N LEU A 258 10.73 1.90 5.16
CA LEU A 258 11.43 1.15 6.20
C LEU A 258 12.00 -0.17 5.68
N ALA A 259 11.30 -0.85 4.77
CA ALA A 259 11.81 -2.04 4.11
C ALA A 259 13.05 -1.75 3.23
N GLU A 260 13.05 -0.65 2.47
CA GLU A 260 14.22 -0.20 1.69
C GLU A 260 15.38 0.24 2.61
N LEU A 261 15.10 0.97 3.70
CA LEU A 261 16.14 1.38 4.65
C LEU A 261 16.71 0.19 5.44
N TYR A 262 15.90 -0.83 5.73
CA TYR A 262 16.37 -2.09 6.28
C TYR A 262 17.33 -2.79 5.32
N ARG A 263 17.00 -2.89 4.02
CA ARG A 263 17.91 -3.45 3.01
C ARG A 263 19.24 -2.69 2.94
N ALA A 264 19.18 -1.37 3.12
CA ALA A 264 20.36 -0.50 3.09
C ALA A 264 21.28 -0.66 4.32
N THR A 265 20.76 -1.10 5.46
CA THR A 265 21.46 -0.99 6.75
C THR A 265 21.61 -2.30 7.51
N GLY A 266 20.73 -3.27 7.28
CA GLY A 266 20.58 -4.47 8.11
C GLY A 266 19.96 -4.21 9.49
N ASP A 267 19.51 -2.97 9.79
CA ASP A 267 18.99 -2.61 11.10
C ASP A 267 17.58 -3.16 11.33
N ARG A 268 17.50 -4.21 12.16
CA ARG A 268 16.24 -4.89 12.49
C ARG A 268 15.24 -4.02 13.25
N SER A 269 15.68 -2.94 13.90
CA SER A 269 14.75 -2.02 14.60
C SER A 269 13.76 -1.37 13.62
N LEU A 270 14.17 -1.16 12.37
CA LEU A 270 13.30 -0.64 11.29
C LEU A 270 12.13 -1.58 11.01
N LEU A 271 12.37 -2.90 11.03
CA LEU A 271 11.32 -3.89 10.86
C LEU A 271 10.39 -3.95 12.07
N VAL A 272 10.89 -3.69 13.28
CA VAL A 272 10.05 -3.59 14.48
C VAL A 272 9.08 -2.42 14.36
N SER A 273 9.58 -1.23 13.96
CA SER A 273 8.72 -0.05 13.74
C SER A 273 7.69 -0.28 12.64
N ALA A 274 8.12 -0.83 11.49
CA ALA A 274 7.22 -1.12 10.38
C ALA A 274 6.11 -2.12 10.78
N ARG A 275 6.47 -3.16 11.53
CA ARG A 275 5.49 -4.16 11.99
C ARG A 275 4.47 -3.59 12.96
N ARG A 276 4.85 -2.65 13.84
CA ARG A 276 3.88 -1.98 14.74
C ARG A 276 2.81 -1.24 13.94
N ILE A 277 3.21 -0.49 12.93
CA ILE A 277 2.29 0.26 12.05
C ILE A 277 1.42 -0.71 11.23
N ALA A 278 2.04 -1.70 10.58
CA ALA A 278 1.31 -2.69 9.78
C ALA A 278 0.31 -3.49 10.64
N ASP A 279 0.70 -3.92 11.83
CA ASP A 279 -0.16 -4.64 12.77
C ASP A 279 -1.33 -3.76 13.26
N ALA A 280 -1.10 -2.47 13.48
CA ALA A 280 -2.14 -1.52 13.85
C ALA A 280 -3.19 -1.40 12.74
N VAL A 281 -2.77 -1.27 11.48
CA VAL A 281 -3.71 -1.19 10.34
C VAL A 281 -4.52 -2.46 10.19
N VAL A 282 -3.87 -3.65 10.13
CA VAL A 282 -4.59 -4.91 9.85
C VAL A 282 -5.55 -5.34 10.97
N LYS A 283 -5.34 -4.83 12.21
CA LYS A 283 -6.21 -5.07 13.36
C LYS A 283 -7.19 -3.92 13.63
N SER A 284 -7.04 -2.80 12.95
CA SER A 284 -7.86 -1.61 13.18
C SER A 284 -9.33 -1.87 12.80
N PRO A 285 -10.30 -1.61 13.70
CA PRO A 285 -11.71 -1.67 13.34
C PRO A 285 -12.11 -0.55 12.38
N ALA A 286 -11.34 0.53 12.28
CA ALA A 286 -11.60 1.65 11.38
C ALA A 286 -10.97 1.45 10.00
N LEU A 287 -9.71 1.00 9.94
CA LEU A 287 -8.97 0.82 8.68
C LEU A 287 -9.10 -0.60 8.10
N SER A 288 -9.46 -1.58 8.91
CA SER A 288 -9.68 -2.97 8.49
C SER A 288 -10.97 -3.58 9.06
N PRO A 289 -12.14 -2.92 8.97
CA PRO A 289 -13.40 -3.43 9.51
C PRO A 289 -13.71 -4.82 8.94
N ARG A 290 -13.91 -5.80 9.84
CA ARG A 290 -14.12 -7.22 9.49
C ARG A 290 -12.99 -7.79 8.61
N GLY A 291 -11.78 -7.26 8.76
CA GLY A 291 -10.58 -7.72 8.06
C GLY A 291 -10.48 -7.25 6.60
N ILE A 292 -11.25 -6.25 6.16
CA ILE A 292 -11.14 -5.66 4.81
C ILE A 292 -10.64 -4.23 4.93
N LEU A 293 -9.61 -3.88 4.14
CA LEU A 293 -9.01 -2.55 4.12
C LEU A 293 -10.04 -1.51 3.63
N THR A 294 -10.18 -0.45 4.41
CA THR A 294 -11.19 0.60 4.22
C THR A 294 -10.57 1.97 4.48
N GLU A 295 -10.81 2.92 3.59
CA GLU A 295 -10.48 4.32 3.85
C GLU A 295 -11.42 4.94 4.88
N PRO A 296 -10.94 5.83 5.76
CA PRO A 296 -11.78 6.54 6.73
C PRO A 296 -13.00 7.27 6.14
N CYS A 297 -12.93 7.68 4.86
CA CYS A 297 -14.03 8.36 4.16
C CYS A 297 -15.09 7.41 3.55
N GLU A 298 -14.81 6.10 3.46
CA GLU A 298 -15.71 5.13 2.81
C GLU A 298 -17.06 5.01 3.52
N PRO A 299 -17.14 4.86 4.86
CA PRO A 299 -18.42 4.71 5.55
C PRO A 299 -19.36 5.91 5.35
N ALA A 300 -18.82 7.11 5.20
CA ALA A 300 -19.58 8.33 4.97
C ALA A 300 -19.86 8.59 3.47
N GLY A 301 -19.26 7.83 2.56
CA GLY A 301 -19.38 8.05 1.12
C GLY A 301 -18.75 9.36 0.63
N THR A 302 -17.76 9.90 1.35
CA THR A 302 -17.17 11.22 1.10
C THR A 302 -15.78 11.16 0.44
N CYS A 303 -15.32 9.98 0.05
CA CYS A 303 -14.02 9.85 -0.62
C CYS A 303 -13.98 10.58 -1.96
N ASN A 304 -12.93 11.38 -2.15
CA ASN A 304 -12.62 12.04 -3.41
C ASN A 304 -11.78 11.14 -4.34
N ALA A 305 -11.26 11.71 -5.43
CA ALA A 305 -10.43 10.99 -6.38
C ALA A 305 -9.11 10.48 -5.76
N ASP A 306 -8.47 11.26 -4.89
CA ASP A 306 -7.20 10.89 -4.25
C ASP A 306 -7.35 9.70 -3.31
N GLN A 307 -8.33 9.77 -2.41
CA GLN A 307 -8.53 8.71 -1.42
C GLN A 307 -8.83 7.35 -2.05
N ALA A 308 -9.39 7.32 -3.26
CA ALA A 308 -9.64 6.07 -3.97
C ALA A 308 -8.35 5.31 -4.39
N SER A 309 -7.21 6.00 -4.51
CA SER A 309 -5.91 5.38 -4.81
C SER A 309 -5.23 4.77 -3.59
N PHE A 310 -5.54 5.26 -2.38
CA PHE A 310 -4.72 5.08 -1.18
C PHE A 310 -4.55 3.60 -0.76
N LYS A 311 -5.62 2.81 -0.77
CA LYS A 311 -5.57 1.38 -0.41
C LYS A 311 -4.58 0.55 -1.22
N GLY A 312 -4.46 0.82 -2.52
CA GLY A 312 -3.51 0.11 -3.38
C GLY A 312 -2.06 0.49 -3.08
N ILE A 313 -1.82 1.76 -2.76
CA ILE A 313 -0.52 2.24 -2.28
C ILE A 313 -0.15 1.50 -1.00
N PHE A 314 -1.07 1.40 -0.04
CA PHE A 314 -0.86 0.60 1.17
C PHE A 314 -0.52 -0.86 0.84
N ALA A 315 -1.34 -1.53 0.02
CA ALA A 315 -1.15 -2.94 -0.32
C ALA A 315 0.22 -3.22 -0.99
N ARG A 316 0.66 -2.35 -1.90
CA ARG A 316 1.97 -2.45 -2.55
C ARG A 316 3.10 -2.39 -1.53
N ASN A 317 3.08 -1.41 -0.63
CA ASN A 317 4.14 -1.22 0.35
C ASN A 317 4.11 -2.29 1.47
N LEU A 318 2.93 -2.74 1.89
CA LEU A 318 2.79 -3.87 2.82
C LEU A 318 3.44 -5.12 2.23
N ALA A 319 3.27 -5.37 0.92
CA ALA A 319 3.92 -6.49 0.24
C ALA A 319 5.44 -6.33 0.09
N GLU A 320 5.97 -5.10 0.06
CA GLU A 320 7.41 -4.86 0.10
C GLU A 320 8.00 -5.18 1.48
N LEU A 321 7.33 -4.76 2.55
CA LEU A 321 7.67 -5.11 3.92
C LEU A 321 7.60 -6.62 4.15
N ASP A 322 6.49 -7.24 3.75
CA ASP A 322 6.25 -8.67 3.94
C ASP A 322 7.37 -9.54 3.36
N ARG A 323 7.99 -9.13 2.23
CA ARG A 323 9.13 -9.83 1.63
C ARG A 323 10.40 -9.84 2.47
N VAL A 324 10.59 -8.84 3.34
CA VAL A 324 11.80 -8.70 4.16
C VAL A 324 11.59 -9.08 5.62
N VAL A 325 10.33 -9.29 6.03
CA VAL A 325 9.98 -9.79 7.37
C VAL A 325 9.95 -11.32 7.36
N PRO A 326 10.71 -11.99 8.26
CA PRO A 326 10.66 -13.45 8.38
C PRO A 326 9.23 -13.97 8.62
N GLY A 327 8.85 -15.01 7.88
CA GLY A 327 7.55 -15.66 8.01
C GLY A 327 6.41 -15.03 7.19
N HIS A 328 6.65 -13.91 6.50
CA HIS A 328 5.66 -13.27 5.61
C HIS A 328 4.26 -13.10 6.25
N PRO A 329 4.18 -12.46 7.44
CA PRO A 329 2.96 -12.43 8.26
C PRO A 329 1.78 -11.71 7.59
N TYR A 330 2.02 -10.85 6.60
CA TYR A 330 0.99 -10.03 5.95
C TYR A 330 0.47 -10.64 4.66
N ARG A 331 1.10 -11.71 4.14
CA ARG A 331 0.67 -12.38 2.91
C ARG A 331 -0.76 -12.89 2.96
N GLY A 332 -1.19 -13.38 4.12
CA GLY A 332 -2.57 -13.84 4.34
C GLY A 332 -3.58 -12.70 4.20
N TYR A 333 -3.29 -11.56 4.83
CA TYR A 333 -4.13 -10.36 4.76
C TYR A 333 -4.27 -9.86 3.32
N LEU A 334 -3.15 -9.69 2.59
CA LEU A 334 -3.16 -9.25 1.19
C LEU A 334 -3.98 -10.18 0.27
N ARG A 335 -3.88 -11.50 0.48
CA ARG A 335 -4.67 -12.48 -0.28
C ARG A 335 -6.16 -12.38 0.02
N ALA A 336 -6.53 -12.13 1.28
CA ALA A 336 -7.93 -11.90 1.67
C ALA A 336 -8.50 -10.64 1.01
N GLN A 337 -7.73 -9.54 0.99
CA GLN A 337 -8.11 -8.33 0.27
C GLN A 337 -8.34 -8.61 -1.22
N ALA A 338 -7.38 -9.27 -1.88
CA ALA A 338 -7.45 -9.58 -3.30
C ALA A 338 -8.65 -10.48 -3.65
N ALA A 339 -8.98 -11.45 -2.78
CA ALA A 339 -10.14 -12.31 -2.95
C ALA A 339 -11.46 -11.53 -2.80
N SER A 340 -11.59 -10.68 -1.78
CA SER A 340 -12.78 -9.85 -1.57
C SER A 340 -12.98 -8.87 -2.72
N LEU A 341 -11.93 -8.13 -3.10
CA LEU A 341 -11.94 -7.21 -4.23
C LEU A 341 -12.42 -7.90 -5.51
N TYR A 342 -11.83 -9.06 -5.83
CA TYR A 342 -12.17 -9.81 -7.05
C TYR A 342 -13.62 -10.30 -7.08
N THR A 343 -14.15 -10.73 -5.94
CA THR A 343 -15.47 -11.37 -5.87
C THR A 343 -16.61 -10.39 -5.65
N ARG A 344 -16.35 -9.23 -5.02
CA ARG A 344 -17.40 -8.33 -4.54
C ARG A 344 -17.36 -6.92 -5.13
N ALA A 345 -16.19 -6.47 -5.55
CA ALA A 345 -15.95 -5.08 -5.93
C ALA A 345 -15.56 -4.93 -7.39
N ARG A 346 -15.91 -5.91 -8.24
CA ARG A 346 -15.49 -6.01 -9.63
C ARG A 346 -16.69 -6.10 -10.55
N ASP A 347 -16.63 -5.41 -11.68
CA ASP A 347 -17.64 -5.50 -12.74
C ASP A 347 -17.33 -6.58 -13.80
N GLY A 348 -18.18 -6.68 -14.82
CA GLY A 348 -18.01 -7.62 -15.93
C GLY A 348 -16.85 -7.29 -16.90
N ARG A 349 -16.15 -6.17 -16.70
CA ARG A 349 -15.06 -5.68 -17.57
C ARG A 349 -13.70 -5.68 -16.88
N ASP A 350 -13.56 -6.36 -15.73
CA ASP A 350 -12.35 -6.33 -14.91
C ASP A 350 -12.05 -4.94 -14.31
N GLN A 351 -13.07 -4.09 -14.18
CA GLN A 351 -12.96 -2.82 -13.47
C GLN A 351 -13.32 -3.02 -12.00
N TYR A 352 -12.68 -2.25 -11.13
CA TYR A 352 -12.83 -2.39 -9.69
C TYR A 352 -13.34 -1.10 -9.04
N GLY A 353 -14.13 -1.27 -7.98
CA GLY A 353 -14.70 -0.19 -7.20
C GLY A 353 -13.87 0.22 -5.99
N LEU A 354 -14.32 1.26 -5.28
CA LEU A 354 -13.68 1.80 -4.09
C LEU A 354 -13.70 0.81 -2.91
N SER A 355 -14.90 0.36 -2.52
CA SER A 355 -15.07 -0.57 -1.40
C SER A 355 -14.65 -1.97 -1.81
N TRP A 356 -13.54 -2.47 -1.24
CA TRP A 356 -13.08 -3.84 -1.48
C TRP A 356 -13.99 -4.89 -0.81
N ALA A 357 -14.89 -4.45 0.08
CA ALA A 357 -15.96 -5.26 0.63
C ALA A 357 -17.17 -5.37 -0.33
N GLY A 358 -17.18 -4.57 -1.41
CA GLY A 358 -18.26 -4.46 -2.37
C GLY A 358 -19.49 -3.67 -1.88
N PRO A 359 -20.52 -3.55 -2.72
CA PRO A 359 -20.51 -3.91 -4.15
C PRO A 359 -19.62 -2.97 -4.98
N PHE A 360 -19.38 -3.30 -6.25
CA PHE A 360 -18.80 -2.36 -7.21
C PHE A 360 -19.64 -1.07 -7.26
N ASP A 361 -18.99 0.09 -7.17
CA ASP A 361 -19.63 1.40 -7.26
C ASP A 361 -19.51 1.97 -8.69
N ARG A 362 -18.29 2.31 -9.10
CA ARG A 362 -17.96 2.87 -10.41
C ARG A 362 -16.51 2.57 -10.75
N ALA A 363 -16.10 2.89 -11.98
CA ALA A 363 -14.72 2.75 -12.42
C ALA A 363 -14.10 4.13 -12.72
N ASP A 364 -12.91 4.36 -12.18
CA ASP A 364 -12.00 5.47 -12.48
C ASP A 364 -10.56 5.00 -12.28
N ILE A 365 -9.58 5.79 -12.72
CA ILE A 365 -8.17 5.41 -12.65
C ILE A 365 -7.74 5.14 -11.20
N ALA A 366 -8.16 5.96 -10.24
CA ALA A 366 -7.79 5.82 -8.83
C ALA A 366 -8.17 4.45 -8.26
N ARG A 367 -9.43 4.02 -8.48
CA ARG A 367 -9.90 2.67 -8.06
C ARG A 367 -9.15 1.58 -8.81
N GLN A 368 -8.92 1.77 -10.11
CA GLN A 368 -8.34 0.74 -10.96
C GLN A 368 -6.84 0.52 -10.67
N GLU A 369 -6.05 1.57 -10.52
CA GLU A 369 -4.64 1.46 -10.14
C GLU A 369 -4.47 0.87 -8.74
N SER A 370 -5.45 1.14 -7.86
CA SER A 370 -5.49 0.62 -6.51
C SER A 370 -5.67 -0.91 -6.53
N ALA A 371 -6.60 -1.38 -7.37
CA ALA A 371 -6.80 -2.80 -7.65
C ALA A 371 -5.59 -3.48 -8.31
N VAL A 372 -4.97 -2.84 -9.30
CA VAL A 372 -3.76 -3.37 -9.96
C VAL A 372 -2.63 -3.53 -8.95
N SER A 373 -2.44 -2.54 -8.06
CA SER A 373 -1.41 -2.60 -7.01
C SER A 373 -1.65 -3.79 -6.07
N LEU A 374 -2.89 -4.01 -5.62
CA LEU A 374 -3.24 -5.15 -4.76
C LEU A 374 -3.08 -6.50 -5.46
N LEU A 375 -3.61 -6.64 -6.67
CA LEU A 375 -3.55 -7.91 -7.42
C LEU A 375 -2.11 -8.25 -7.80
N THR A 376 -1.30 -7.24 -8.10
CA THR A 376 0.13 -7.40 -8.31
C THR A 376 0.85 -7.76 -7.02
N ALA A 377 0.46 -7.19 -5.87
CA ALA A 377 1.07 -7.46 -4.57
C ALA A 377 1.05 -8.95 -4.18
N VAL A 378 0.00 -9.68 -4.59
CA VAL A 378 -0.21 -11.11 -4.27
C VAL A 378 0.36 -12.11 -5.30
N LEU A 379 0.95 -11.63 -6.41
CA LEU A 379 1.81 -12.45 -7.28
C LEU A 379 3.09 -12.85 -6.54
#